data_AF-A0A1S8RV72-F1
#
_entry.id   AF-A0A1S8RV72-F1
#
_cell.length_a   1.000
_cell.length_b   1.000
_cell.length_c   1.000
_cell.angle_alpha   90.00
_cell.angle_beta   90.00
_cell.angle_gamma   90.00
#
_symmetry.space_group_name_H-M   'P 1'
#
loop_
_entity.id
_entity.type
_entity.pdbx_description
1 polymer ?
#
loop_
_entity_poly.entity_id
_entity_poly.type
_entity_poly.pdbx_seq_one_letter_code
_entity_poly.pdbx_strand_id
1 'polypeptide(L)' 'MSSNNNSGRNRTLVPEAKQGLNRLKTEVASEVGLSDYENMDKGNLSSRQNGYVGGYMVKHMIENYEQGLK' A
#
# COMPACT_ATOMS: atom_id res chain seq x y z
N MET A 1 8.50 -25.04 -17.87
CA MET A 1 9.11 -23.70 -18.00
C MET A 1 8.96 -23.00 -16.67
N SER A 2 10.05 -22.87 -15.89
CA SER A 2 10.00 -22.18 -14.60
C SER A 2 9.98 -20.68 -14.82
N SER A 3 8.87 -20.03 -14.47
CA SER A 3 8.75 -18.57 -14.47
C SER A 3 9.68 -18.00 -13.39
N ASN A 4 10.77 -17.38 -13.85
CA ASN A 4 11.67 -16.58 -13.02
C ASN A 4 10.91 -15.31 -12.59
N ASN A 5 10.22 -15.38 -11.46
CA ASN A 5 9.56 -14.23 -10.85
C ASN A 5 10.64 -13.25 -10.37
N ASN A 6 10.98 -12.28 -11.22
CA ASN A 6 11.78 -11.10 -10.87
C ASN A 6 11.04 -10.26 -9.81
N SER A 7 11.10 -10.71 -8.55
CA SER A 7 10.59 -10.02 -7.37
C SER A 7 11.56 -8.91 -7.00
N GLY A 8 11.60 -7.86 -7.81
CA GLY A 8 12.70 -6.88 -7.81
C GLY A 8 12.32 -5.41 -7.64
N ARG A 9 11.05 -5.04 -7.39
CA ARG A 9 10.67 -3.61 -7.35
C ARG A 9 9.79 -3.14 -6.20
N ASN A 10 9.26 -4.03 -5.36
CA ASN A 10 8.42 -3.62 -4.24
C ASN A 10 8.91 -4.24 -2.91
N ARG A 11 10.20 -4.07 -2.65
CA ARG A 11 10.82 -4.50 -1.39
C ARG A 11 10.74 -3.35 -0.39
N THR A 12 10.12 -3.62 0.75
CA THR A 12 10.13 -2.70 1.89
C THR A 12 11.58 -2.52 2.37
N LEU A 13 12.01 -1.27 2.54
CA LEU A 13 13.38 -0.95 2.98
C LEU A 13 13.68 -1.52 4.37
N VAL A 14 12.67 -1.51 5.24
CA VAL A 14 12.69 -2.12 6.57
C VAL A 14 11.78 -3.36 6.52
N PRO A 15 12.32 -4.59 6.50
CA PRO A 15 11.54 -5.82 6.41
C PRO A 15 10.49 -5.97 7.53
N GLU A 16 10.83 -5.53 8.74
CA GLU A 16 10.00 -5.59 9.94
C GLU A 16 8.75 -4.71 9.79
N ALA A 17 8.84 -3.63 9.03
CA ALA A 17 7.74 -2.71 8.77
C ALA A 17 6.69 -3.28 7.79
N LYS A 18 6.98 -4.38 7.09
CA LYS A 18 6.11 -4.94 6.04
C LYS A 18 4.69 -5.20 6.53
N GLN A 19 4.54 -5.75 7.74
CA GLN A 19 3.22 -6.01 8.31
C GLN A 19 2.45 -4.72 8.63
N GLY A 20 3.14 -3.72 9.20
CA GLY A 20 2.53 -2.41 9.47
C GLY A 20 2.11 -1.69 8.19
N LEU A 21 2.97 -1.70 7.16
CA LEU A 21 2.67 -1.12 5.85
C LEU A 21 1.49 -1.80 5.17
N ASN A 22 1.32 -3.11 5.33
CA ASN A 22 0.14 -3.81 4.83
C ASN A 22 -1.14 -3.38 5.55
N ARG A 23 -1.12 -3.23 6.87
CA ARG A 23 -2.29 -2.74 7.63
C ARG A 23 -2.71 -1.35 7.17
N LEU A 24 -1.76 -0.42 7.09
CA LEU A 24 -2.02 0.94 6.61
C LEU A 24 -2.61 0.93 5.19
N LYS A 25 -2.09 0.08 4.30
CA LYS A 25 -2.63 -0.08 2.95
C LYS A 25 -4.08 -0.56 2.97
N THR A 26 -4.43 -1.52 3.83
CA THR A 26 -5.81 -2.01 3.99
C THR A 26 -6.75 -0.96 4.57
N GLU A 27 -6.30 -0.22 5.58
CA GLU A 27 -7.04 0.88 6.22
C GLU A 27 -7.35 1.97 5.18
N VAL A 28 -6.33 2.48 4.51
CA VAL A 28 -6.47 3.50 3.45
C VAL A 28 -7.33 3.00 2.30
N ALA A 29 -7.18 1.74 1.89
CA ALA A 29 -8.04 1.17 0.85
C ALA A 29 -9.51 1.19 1.26
N SER A 30 -9.79 0.89 2.52
CA SER A 30 -11.15 0.92 3.06
C SER A 30 -11.71 2.34 3.10
N GLU A 31 -10.90 3.34 3.45
CA GLU A 31 -11.28 4.76 3.43
C GLU A 31 -11.63 5.27 2.04
N VAL A 32 -10.90 4.83 1.01
CA VAL A 32 -11.18 5.21 -0.39
C VAL A 32 -12.31 4.39 -1.02
N GLY A 33 -13.02 3.58 -0.22
CA GLY A 33 -14.19 2.81 -0.65
C GLY A 33 -13.88 1.47 -1.33
N LEU A 34 -12.65 0.97 -1.20
CA LEU A 34 -12.25 -0.36 -1.69
C LEU A 34 -12.35 -1.38 -0.55
N SER A 35 -13.45 -2.13 -0.51
CA SER A 35 -13.61 -3.26 0.40
C SER A 35 -12.74 -4.45 -0.04
N ASP A 36 -12.23 -5.19 0.94
CA ASP A 36 -11.50 -6.45 0.73
C ASP A 36 -10.22 -6.34 -0.15
N TYR A 37 -9.57 -5.18 -0.11
CA TYR A 37 -8.39 -4.86 -0.93
C TYR A 37 -7.20 -5.84 -0.77
N GLU A 38 -7.08 -6.50 0.39
CA GLU A 38 -6.04 -7.52 0.63
C GLU A 38 -6.23 -8.74 -0.27
N ASN A 39 -7.46 -9.26 -0.36
CA ASN A 39 -7.79 -10.47 -1.10
C ASN A 39 -8.14 -10.20 -2.57
N MET A 40 -8.50 -8.97 -2.91
CA MET A 40 -8.73 -8.57 -4.29
C MET A 40 -7.46 -8.69 -5.15
N ASP A 41 -7.66 -9.09 -6.40
CA ASP A 41 -6.63 -8.97 -7.42
C ASP A 41 -6.50 -7.50 -7.85
N LYS A 42 -5.31 -6.94 -7.62
CA LYS A 42 -4.99 -5.54 -7.92
C LYS A 42 -4.98 -5.29 -9.43
N GLY A 43 -4.87 -6.35 -10.24
CA GLY A 43 -4.98 -6.28 -11.70
C GLY A 43 -6.40 -6.00 -12.21
N ASN A 44 -7.42 -6.30 -11.40
CA ASN A 44 -8.83 -6.01 -11.73
C ASN A 44 -9.25 -4.58 -11.35
N LEU A 45 -8.44 -3.90 -10.53
CA LEU A 45 -8.66 -2.51 -10.16
C LEU A 45 -8.10 -1.57 -11.23
N SER A 46 -8.76 -0.43 -11.44
CA SER A 46 -8.21 0.59 -12.33
C SER A 46 -6.89 1.13 -11.76
N SER A 47 -5.95 1.48 -12.65
CA SER A 47 -4.67 2.09 -12.24
C SER A 47 -4.86 3.34 -11.37
N ARG A 48 -5.97 4.06 -11.59
CA ARG A 48 -6.34 5.23 -10.79
C ARG A 48 -6.72 4.86 -9.35
N GLN A 49 -7.49 3.79 -9.15
CA GLN A 49 -7.85 3.31 -7.81
C GLN A 49 -6.61 2.84 -7.03
N ASN A 50 -5.77 2.00 -7.65
CA ASN A 50 -4.51 1.57 -7.06
C ASN A 50 -3.60 2.77 -6.73
N GLY A 51 -3.56 3.76 -7.62
CA GLY A 51 -2.81 5.01 -7.42
C GLY A 51 -3.34 5.84 -6.25
N TYR A 52 -4.66 5.94 -6.07
CA TYR A 52 -5.25 6.63 -4.92
C TYR A 52 -4.85 5.97 -3.60
N VAL A 53 -4.94 4.65 -3.49
CA VAL A 53 -4.51 3.95 -2.26
C VAL A 53 -3.06 4.30 -1.91
N GLY A 54 -2.13 4.19 -2.87
CA GLY A 54 -0.73 4.54 -2.65
C GLY A 54 -0.52 6.02 -2.28
N GLY A 55 -1.23 6.94 -2.94
CA GLY A 55 -1.14 8.37 -2.67
C GLY A 55 -1.64 8.74 -1.26
N TYR A 56 -2.77 8.16 -0.84
CA TYR A 56 -3.31 8.37 0.51
C TYR A 56 -2.42 7.73 1.58
N MET A 57 -1.80 6.57 1.32
CA MET A 57 -0.80 6.01 2.25
C MET A 57 0.34 6.98 2.51
N VAL A 58 0.92 7.58 1.46
CA VAL A 58 1.99 8.58 1.61
C VAL A 58 1.50 9.82 2.34
N LYS A 59 0.29 10.30 2.04
CA LYS A 59 -0.30 11.45 2.73
C LYS A 59 -0.41 11.21 4.24
N HIS A 60 -0.92 10.06 4.67
CA HIS A 60 -1.02 9.70 6.08
C HIS A 60 0.35 9.55 6.75
N MET A 61 1.34 8.97 6.05
CA MET A 61 2.71 8.88 6.57
C MET A 61 3.32 10.27 6.83
N ILE A 62 3.13 11.20 5.89
CA ILE A 62 3.62 12.59 6.01
C ILE A 62 2.89 13.29 7.15
N GLU A 63 1.56 13.16 7.25
CA GLU A 63 0.80 13.76 8.34
C GLU A 63 1.27 13.29 9.72
N ASN A 64 1.45 11.98 9.91
CA ASN A 64 1.98 11.42 11.16
C ASN A 64 3.39 11.94 11.47
N TYR A 65 4.24 12.08 10.45
CA TYR A 65 5.57 12.64 10.61
C TYR A 65 5.52 14.13 11.00
N GLU A 66 4.68 14.93 10.34
CA GLU A 66 4.46 16.35 10.66
C GLU A 66 3.89 16.55 12.07
N GLN A 67 2.99 15.67 12.52
CA GLN A 67 2.46 15.70 13.89
C GLN A 67 3.56 15.48 14.94
N GLY A 68 4.55 14.63 14.66
CA GLY A 68 5.69 14.40 15.54
C GLY A 68 6.72 15.54 15.55
N LEU A 69 6.64 16.49 14.61
CA LEU A 69 7.48 17.69 14.56
C LEU A 69 6.88 18.89 15.31
N LYS A 70 5.61 18.80 15.72
CA LYS A 70 4.96 19.79 16.58
C LYS A 70 5.47 19.69 18.00
#